data_AF-A0A963EBS1-F1
#
_entry.id   AF-A0A963EBS1-F1
#
_cell.length_a   1.000
_cell.length_b   1.000
_cell.length_c   1.000
_cell.angle_alpha   90.00
_cell.angle_beta   90.00
_cell.angle_gamma   90.00
#
_symmetry.space_group_name_H-M   'P 1'
#
loop_
_entity.id
_entity.type
_entity.pdbx_description
1 polymer ?
#
loop_
_entity_poly.entity_id
_entity_poly.type
_entity_poly.pdbx_seq_one_letter_code
_entity_poly.pdbx_strand_id
1 'polypeptide(L)'
;FGRFFASTTKPAAVPAGIELLHRAKTELKIPTVAIGGITPENGAALVVAGADMLAVIQGVFGQPDIRAACNQFQRLFAATEDPPT
;
A
#
# COMPACT_ATOMS: atom_id res chain seq x y z
N PHE A 1 6.44 -11.68 5.60
CA PHE A 1 5.54 -10.56 5.33
C PHE A 1 5.24 -9.85 6.63
N GLY A 2 5.39 -8.53 6.63
CA GLY A 2 5.46 -7.68 7.82
C GLY A 2 4.58 -6.44 7.66
N ARG A 3 4.89 -5.38 8.39
CA ARG A 3 4.28 -4.04 8.21
C ARG A 3 5.24 -3.15 7.41
N PHE A 4 4.73 -2.45 6.39
CA PHE A 4 5.56 -1.48 5.66
C PHE A 4 5.79 -0.20 6.45
N PHE A 5 4.81 0.21 7.26
CA PHE A 5 4.89 1.36 8.15
C PHE A 5 4.45 1.00 9.58
N ALA A 6 4.67 1.90 10.53
CA ALA A 6 4.22 1.71 11.90
C ALA A 6 2.67 1.67 11.96
N SER A 7 2.11 0.77 12.78
CA SER A 7 0.67 0.63 12.93
C SER A 7 0.32 0.36 14.39
N THR A 8 -0.75 1.00 14.86
CA THR A 8 -1.32 0.77 16.20
C THR A 8 -2.13 -0.53 16.27
N THR A 9 -2.57 -1.09 15.14
CA THR A 9 -3.40 -2.32 15.11
C THR A 9 -2.58 -3.59 15.41
N LYS A 10 -1.31 -3.63 14.96
CA LYS A 10 -0.36 -4.73 15.22
C LYS A 10 1.05 -4.17 15.45
N PRO A 11 1.34 -3.60 16.63
CA PRO A 11 2.59 -2.87 16.88
C PRO A 11 3.84 -3.77 16.82
N ALA A 12 3.70 -5.04 17.15
CA ALA A 12 4.79 -6.03 17.15
C ALA A 12 5.05 -6.68 15.77
N ALA A 13 4.37 -6.25 14.70
CA ALA A 13 4.62 -6.81 13.37
C ALA A 13 6.04 -6.44 12.89
N VAL A 14 6.76 -7.43 12.35
CA VAL A 14 8.10 -7.28 11.80
C VAL A 14 8.07 -6.24 10.66
N PRO A 15 9.01 -5.28 10.59
CA PRO A 15 9.08 -4.35 9.47
C PRO A 15 9.35 -5.06 8.14
N ALA A 16 8.69 -4.61 7.07
CA ALA A 16 8.97 -5.02 5.70
C ALA A 16 9.61 -3.84 4.94
N GLY A 17 10.74 -4.09 4.29
CA GLY A 17 11.38 -3.11 3.40
C GLY A 17 10.63 -2.99 2.08
N ILE A 18 10.63 -1.78 1.51
CA ILE A 18 9.96 -1.49 0.23
C ILE A 18 10.59 -2.30 -0.92
N GLU A 19 11.89 -2.60 -0.82
CA GLU A 19 12.67 -3.43 -1.73
C GLU A 19 12.09 -4.83 -1.92
N LEU A 20 11.33 -5.33 -0.92
CA LEU A 20 10.62 -6.59 -1.02
C LEU A 20 9.54 -6.56 -2.11
N LEU A 21 8.90 -5.41 -2.35
CA LEU A 21 7.90 -5.25 -3.42
C LEU A 21 8.58 -5.25 -4.78
N HIS A 22 9.70 -4.55 -4.94
CA HIS A 22 10.48 -4.58 -6.18
C HIS A 22 10.89 -6.01 -6.53
N ARG A 23 11.42 -6.75 -5.56
CA ARG A 23 11.81 -8.15 -5.74
C ARG A 23 10.61 -9.05 -6.05
N ALA A 24 9.49 -8.85 -5.36
CA ALA A 24 8.28 -9.62 -5.61
C ALA A 24 7.74 -9.36 -7.04
N LYS A 25 7.77 -8.12 -7.51
CA LYS A 25 7.32 -7.74 -8.86
C LYS A 25 8.18 -8.36 -9.96
N THR A 26 9.48 -8.54 -9.72
CA THR A 26 10.39 -9.17 -10.69
C THR A 26 10.31 -10.70 -10.66
N GLU A 27 10.27 -11.31 -9.48
CA GLU A 27 10.35 -12.76 -9.28
C GLU A 27 8.99 -13.46 -9.37
N LEU A 28 7.90 -12.81 -8.99
CA LEU A 28 6.56 -13.41 -8.95
C LEU A 28 5.73 -12.97 -10.16
N LYS A 29 4.91 -13.89 -10.67
CA LYS A 29 3.95 -13.64 -11.76
C LYS A 29 2.50 -13.58 -11.27
N ILE A 30 2.32 -13.26 -10.00
CA ILE A 30 1.00 -13.13 -9.35
C ILE A 30 0.88 -11.74 -8.72
N PRO A 31 -0.35 -11.19 -8.59
CA PRO A 31 -0.57 -9.90 -7.94
C PRO A 31 -0.11 -9.88 -6.48
N THR A 32 0.40 -8.74 -6.06
CA THR A 32 0.94 -8.49 -4.72
C THR A 32 0.12 -7.46 -3.96
N VAL A 33 0.03 -7.65 -2.64
CA VAL A 33 -0.71 -6.73 -1.75
C VAL A 33 0.24 -6.24 -0.66
N ALA A 34 0.38 -4.92 -0.53
CA ALA A 34 1.11 -4.30 0.58
C ALA A 34 0.18 -4.01 1.75
N ILE A 35 0.63 -4.27 2.99
CA ILE A 35 -0.17 -4.06 4.20
C ILE A 35 0.66 -3.50 5.36
N GLY A 36 -0.01 -2.74 6.23
CA GLY A 36 0.49 -2.38 7.55
C GLY A 36 0.94 -0.92 7.66
N GLY A 37 0.17 -0.13 8.40
CA GLY A 37 0.48 1.28 8.70
C GLY A 37 0.32 2.24 7.51
N ILE A 38 -0.34 1.79 6.45
CA ILE A 38 -0.45 2.53 5.20
C ILE A 38 -1.50 3.64 5.33
N THR A 39 -1.14 4.84 4.89
CA THR A 39 -1.97 6.05 4.80
C THR A 39 -1.89 6.63 3.38
N PRO A 40 -2.78 7.56 2.99
CA PRO A 40 -2.68 8.20 1.68
C PRO A 40 -1.34 8.91 1.41
N GLU A 41 -0.71 9.45 2.46
CA GLU A 41 0.54 10.19 2.37
C GLU A 41 1.76 9.29 2.09
N ASN A 42 1.71 8.03 2.53
CA ASN A 42 2.84 7.09 2.38
C ASN A 42 2.58 5.96 1.37
N GLY A 43 1.33 5.74 0.97
CA GLY A 43 0.94 4.64 0.09
C GLY A 43 1.53 4.72 -1.32
N ALA A 44 1.78 5.94 -1.82
CA ALA A 44 2.34 6.16 -3.15
C ALA A 44 3.68 5.42 -3.36
N ALA A 45 4.55 5.42 -2.34
CA ALA A 45 5.85 4.76 -2.41
C ALA A 45 5.72 3.24 -2.61
N LEU A 46 4.68 2.62 -2.06
CA LEU A 46 4.44 1.18 -2.20
C LEU A 46 3.88 0.83 -3.58
N VAL A 47 3.00 1.66 -4.12
CA VAL A 47 2.47 1.50 -5.48
C VAL A 47 3.60 1.63 -6.50
N VAL A 48 4.42 2.69 -6.38
CA VAL A 48 5.62 2.90 -7.23
C VAL A 48 6.60 1.73 -7.10
N ALA A 49 6.72 1.13 -5.92
CA ALA A 49 7.57 -0.04 -5.71
C ALA A 49 7.02 -1.34 -6.32
N GLY A 50 5.82 -1.32 -6.88
CA GLY A 50 5.22 -2.44 -7.60
C GLY A 50 4.12 -3.17 -6.84
N ALA A 51 3.60 -2.63 -5.73
CA ALA A 51 2.40 -3.19 -5.10
C ALA A 51 1.19 -3.00 -6.01
N ASP A 52 0.53 -4.11 -6.37
CA ASP A 52 -0.68 -4.06 -7.20
C ASP A 52 -1.90 -3.59 -6.40
N MET A 53 -1.87 -3.78 -5.07
CA MET A 53 -2.95 -3.43 -4.15
C MET A 53 -2.40 -2.96 -2.79
N LEU A 54 -3.15 -2.10 -2.11
CA LEU A 54 -2.88 -1.68 -0.72
C LEU A 54 -4.01 -2.16 0.20
N ALA A 55 -3.65 -2.84 1.29
CA ALA A 55 -4.57 -3.22 2.35
C ALA A 55 -4.46 -2.25 3.54
N VAL A 56 -5.54 -1.53 3.81
CA VAL A 56 -5.61 -0.42 4.78
C VAL A 56 -6.77 -0.62 5.75
N ILE A 57 -6.58 -0.17 7.01
CA ILE A 57 -7.64 -0.13 8.03
C ILE A 57 -7.71 1.27 8.62
N GLN A 58 -6.75 1.62 9.48
CA GLN A 58 -6.72 2.92 10.17
C GLN A 58 -6.58 4.12 9.21
N GLY A 59 -5.89 3.95 8.08
CA GLY A 59 -5.80 4.97 7.04
C GLY A 59 -7.15 5.35 6.41
N VAL A 60 -8.20 4.54 6.60
CA VAL A 60 -9.57 4.82 6.12
C VAL A 60 -10.52 4.98 7.30
N PHE A 61 -10.69 3.94 8.12
CA PHE A 61 -11.69 3.91 9.21
C PHE A 61 -11.28 4.72 10.45
N GLY A 62 -10.01 5.14 10.54
CA GLY A 62 -9.53 6.04 11.59
C GLY A 62 -9.66 7.52 11.21
N GLN A 63 -10.16 7.84 10.01
CA GLN A 63 -10.27 9.22 9.52
C GLN A 63 -11.66 9.80 9.78
N PRO A 64 -11.77 11.13 10.03
CA PRO A 64 -13.06 11.79 10.20
C PRO A 64 -13.96 11.68 8.96
N ASP A 65 -13.37 11.67 7.76
CA ASP A 65 -14.07 11.50 6.50
C ASP A 65 -13.52 10.28 5.74
N ILE A 66 -14.24 9.16 5.88
CA ILE A 66 -13.94 7.88 5.24
C ILE A 66 -13.95 8.01 3.70
N ARG A 67 -14.90 8.77 3.15
CA ARG A 67 -15.04 8.90 1.69
C ARG A 67 -13.86 9.68 1.13
N ALA A 68 -13.48 10.77 1.78
CA ALA A 68 -12.30 11.54 1.39
C ALA A 68 -11.04 10.68 1.45
N ALA A 69 -10.85 9.89 2.50
CA ALA A 69 -9.71 8.97 2.63
C ALA A 69 -9.67 7.93 1.49
N CYS A 70 -10.80 7.28 1.19
CA CYS A 70 -10.90 6.34 0.07
C CYS A 70 -10.54 7.00 -1.27
N ASN A 71 -11.05 8.21 -1.53
CA ASN A 71 -10.74 8.94 -2.76
C ASN A 71 -9.25 9.29 -2.87
N GLN A 72 -8.59 9.62 -1.76
CA GLN A 72 -7.15 9.89 -1.76
C GLN A 72 -6.36 8.62 -2.09
N PHE A 73 -6.74 7.45 -1.56
CA PHE A 73 -6.13 6.18 -1.93
C PHE A 73 -6.32 5.83 -3.41
N GLN A 74 -7.52 6.04 -3.97
CA GLN A 74 -7.77 5.78 -5.40
C GLN A 74 -6.84 6.59 -6.30
N ARG A 75 -6.56 7.85 -5.95
CA ARG A 75 -5.66 8.72 -6.73
C ARG A 75 -4.22 8.22 -6.79
N LEU A 76 -3.79 7.37 -5.86
CA LEU A 76 -2.45 6.79 -5.87
C LEU A 76 -2.23 5.84 -7.05
N PHE A 77 -3.30 5.21 -7.54
CA PHE A 77 -3.27 4.24 -8.64
C PHE A 77 -3.60 4.87 -10.00
N ALA A 78 -4.36 5.97 -10.02
CA ALA A 78 -4.72 6.68 -11.24
C ALA A 78 -3.51 7.32 -11.96
N ALA A 79 -2.39 7.52 -11.26
CA ALA A 79 -1.15 8.05 -11.84
C ALA A 79 -0.27 6.97 -12.52
N THR A 80 -0.64 5.68 -12.40
CA THR A 80 0.20 4.53 -12.80
C THR A 80 -0.46 3.61 -13.82
N GLU A 81 -1.54 4.02 -14.49
CA GLU A 81 -2.08 3.24 -15.61
C GLU A 81 -1.08 3.21 -16.77
N ASP A 82 -0.34 2.10 -16.90
CA ASP A 82 0.32 1.72 -18.15
C ASP A 82 -0.75 1.40 -19.22
N PRO A 83 -0.51 1.72 -20.50
CA PRO A 83 -1.47 1.45 -21.57
C PRO A 83 -1.72 -0.05 -21.70
N PRO A 84 -2.94 -0.47 -22.10
CA PRO A 84 -3.24 -1.88 -22.31
C PRO A 84 -2.35 -2.45 -23.42
N THR A 85 -1.57 -3.49 -23.09
CA THR A 85 -0.85 -4.34 -24.05
C THR A 85 -1.79 -5.09 -24.99
#